data_AF-A0A7J7M2B9-F1
#
_entry.id   AF-A0A7J7M2B9-F1
#
_cell.length_a   1.000
_cell.length_b   1.000
_cell.length_c   1.000
_cell.angle_alpha   90.00
_cell.angle_beta   90.00
_cell.angle_gamma   90.00
#
_symmetry.space_group_name_H-M   'P 1'
#
loop_
_entity.id
_entity.type
_entity.pdbx_description
1 polymer ?
#
loop_
_entity_poly.entity_id
_entity_poly.type
_entity_poly.pdbx_seq_one_letter_code
_entity_poly.pdbx_strand_id
1 'polypeptide(L)'
;MKHNEDQKNIFKKLLLSSLIKKAVNAGEDLFKYSILAIISRDRFSWLRDNEFAHRALAGVNPVNIEKLKEFPILSKLDPAIYGPPESLITKELIDQELE
;
A
#
# COMPACT_ATOMS: atom_id res chain seq x y z
N MET A 1 -30.55 10.22 53.93
CA MET A 1 -29.62 11.09 53.17
C MET A 1 -28.57 10.29 52.38
N LYS A 2 -27.92 9.23 52.93
CA LYS A 2 -26.94 8.39 52.20
C LYS A 2 -27.41 7.76 50.88
N HIS A 3 -28.63 7.20 50.84
CA HIS A 3 -29.15 6.46 49.68
C HIS A 3 -29.25 7.30 48.39
N ASN A 4 -29.42 8.62 48.51
CA ASN A 4 -29.55 9.53 47.37
C ASN A 4 -28.16 9.97 46.84
N GLU A 5 -27.13 9.98 47.69
CA GLU A 5 -25.74 10.24 47.29
C GLU A 5 -25.11 9.05 46.58
N ASP A 6 -25.43 7.83 47.01
CA ASP A 6 -24.94 6.59 46.39
C ASP A 6 -25.43 6.45 44.94
N GLN A 7 -26.71 6.74 44.69
CA GLN A 7 -27.25 6.77 43.33
C GLN A 7 -26.58 7.85 42.48
N LYS A 8 -26.40 9.06 43.04
CA LYS A 8 -25.74 10.17 42.33
C LYS A 8 -24.28 9.84 41.97
N ASN A 9 -23.57 9.11 42.84
CA ASN A 9 -22.22 8.59 42.58
C ASN A 9 -22.19 7.51 41.51
N ILE A 10 -23.17 6.60 41.49
CA ILE A 10 -23.30 5.57 40.45
C ILE A 10 -23.55 6.23 39.09
N PHE A 11 -24.47 7.19 39.01
CA PHE A 11 -24.71 7.96 37.78
C PHE A 11 -23.47 8.73 37.33
N LYS A 12 -22.75 9.38 38.25
CA LYS A 12 -21.50 10.09 37.93
C LYS A 12 -20.42 9.15 37.40
N LYS A 13 -20.29 7.94 37.97
CA LYS A 13 -19.36 6.90 37.53
C LYS A 13 -19.73 6.33 36.15
N LEU A 14 -21.02 6.14 35.88
CA LEU A 14 -21.54 5.75 34.56
C LEU A 14 -21.29 6.82 33.50
N LEU A 15 -21.55 8.10 33.80
CA LEU A 15 -21.28 9.20 32.88
C LEU A 15 -19.79 9.34 32.60
N LEU A 16 -18.94 9.26 33.63
CA LEU A 16 -17.48 9.29 33.48
C LEU A 16 -16.98 8.11 32.63
N SER A 17 -17.49 6.90 32.85
CA SER A 17 -17.18 5.72 32.03
C SER A 17 -17.57 5.94 30.56
N SER A 18 -18.73 6.55 30.30
CA SER A 18 -19.16 6.85 28.92
C SER A 18 -18.27 7.90 28.25
N LEU A 19 -17.82 8.91 29.00
CA LEU A 19 -16.93 9.96 28.51
C LEU A 19 -15.53 9.40 28.21
N ILE A 20 -15.01 8.52 29.07
CA ILE A 20 -13.74 7.83 28.84
C ILE A 20 -13.84 6.94 27.59
N LYS A 21 -14.92 6.16 27.43
CA LYS A 21 -15.15 5.36 26.22
C LYS A 21 -15.21 6.20 24.96
N LYS A 22 -15.91 7.35 24.99
CA LYS A 22 -15.97 8.28 23.85
C LYS A 22 -14.60 8.88 23.52
N ALA A 23 -13.80 9.23 24.53
CA ALA A 23 -12.46 9.77 24.34
C ALA A 23 -11.48 8.73 23.76
N VAL A 24 -11.55 7.49 24.23
CA VAL A 24 -10.75 6.37 23.69
C VAL A 24 -11.13 6.09 22.24
N ASN A 25 -12.42 5.97 21.93
CA ASN A 25 -12.89 5.73 20.57
C ASN A 25 -12.53 6.89 19.61
N ALA A 26 -12.61 8.14 20.08
CA ALA A 26 -12.16 9.28 19.30
C ALA A 26 -10.64 9.21 19.01
N GLY A 27 -9.84 8.83 20.01
CA GLY A 27 -8.39 8.62 19.84
C GLY A 27 -8.04 7.52 18.85
N GLU A 28 -8.83 6.45 18.77
CA GLU A 28 -8.60 5.34 17.84
C GLU A 28 -8.82 5.73 16.38
N ASP A 29 -9.75 6.64 16.07
CA ASP A 29 -10.08 7.01 14.70
C ASP A 29 -9.38 8.28 14.21
N LEU A 30 -8.81 9.09 15.12
CA LEU A 30 -8.10 10.33 14.78
C LEU A 30 -6.81 10.13 13.98
N PHE A 31 -6.23 8.93 13.99
CA PHE A 31 -4.94 8.63 13.32
C PHE A 31 -5.03 7.50 12.28
N LYS A 32 -6.23 7.03 11.94
CA LYS A 32 -6.40 5.97 10.93
C LYS A 32 -6.57 6.59 9.54
N TYR A 33 -5.58 6.35 8.68
CA TYR A 33 -5.74 6.60 7.25
C TYR A 33 -6.80 5.67 6.65
N SER A 34 -7.48 6.16 5.61
CA SER A 34 -8.39 5.31 4.83
C SER A 34 -7.60 4.21 4.13
N ILE A 35 -8.13 2.99 4.17
CA ILE A 35 -7.54 1.87 3.44
C ILE A 35 -7.77 2.11 1.94
N LEU A 36 -6.70 2.00 1.16
CA LEU A 36 -6.78 2.13 -0.30
C LEU A 36 -7.66 1.03 -0.90
N ALA A 37 -8.41 1.37 -1.96
CA ALA A 37 -9.36 0.46 -2.59
C ALA A 37 -8.74 -0.86 -3.10
N ILE A 38 -7.46 -0.84 -3.48
CA ILE A 38 -6.73 -2.04 -3.92
C ILE A 38 -6.44 -2.99 -2.74
N ILE A 39 -6.05 -2.42 -1.59
CA ILE A 39 -5.71 -3.17 -0.37
C ILE A 39 -6.98 -3.67 0.33
N SER A 40 -8.09 -2.90 0.25
CA SER A 40 -9.35 -3.28 0.87
C SER A 40 -9.99 -4.52 0.22
N ARG A 41 -9.82 -4.69 -1.10
CA ARG A 41 -10.27 -5.89 -1.82
C ARG A 41 -9.31 -7.06 -1.60
N ASP A 42 -8.01 -6.79 -1.61
CA ASP A 42 -6.99 -7.80 -1.43
C ASP A 42 -5.73 -7.22 -0.79
N ARG A 43 -5.46 -7.65 0.45
CA ARG A 43 -4.34 -7.14 1.25
C ARG A 43 -2.98 -7.55 0.72
N PHE A 44 -2.89 -8.60 -0.10
CA PHE A 44 -1.63 -9.10 -0.64
C PHE A 44 -1.46 -8.80 -2.13
N SER A 45 -2.40 -8.05 -2.72
CA SER A 45 -2.35 -7.66 -4.14
C SER A 45 -1.01 -7.09 -4.56
N TRP A 46 -0.39 -6.25 -3.73
CA TRP A 46 0.87 -5.59 -4.06
C TRP A 46 2.07 -6.54 -4.20
N LEU A 47 1.98 -7.77 -3.69
CA LEU A 47 3.09 -8.74 -3.73
C LEU A 47 3.08 -9.62 -4.98
N ARG A 48 2.04 -9.54 -5.81
CA ARG A 48 1.90 -10.43 -6.96
C ARG A 48 2.33 -9.74 -8.24
N ASP A 49 3.08 -10.45 -9.07
CA ASP A 49 3.58 -9.94 -10.35
C ASP A 49 2.45 -9.56 -11.31
N ASN A 50 1.30 -10.25 -11.25
CA ASN A 50 0.15 -9.91 -12.08
C ASN A 50 -0.40 -8.51 -11.76
N GLU A 51 -0.47 -8.11 -10.48
CA GLU A 51 -0.90 -6.78 -10.07
C GLU A 51 0.18 -5.73 -10.32
N PHE A 52 1.46 -6.11 -10.13
CA PHE A 52 2.58 -5.25 -10.50
C PHE A 52 2.53 -4.90 -12.00
N ALA A 53 2.38 -5.88 -12.87
CA ALA A 53 2.25 -5.69 -14.31
C ALA A 53 0.97 -4.95 -14.70
N HIS A 54 -0.17 -5.27 -14.07
CA HIS A 54 -1.45 -4.58 -14.31
C HIS A 54 -1.32 -3.08 -14.07
N ARG A 55 -0.60 -2.68 -13.01
CA ARG A 55 -0.43 -1.27 -12.66
C ARG A 55 0.37 -0.47 -13.69
N ALA A 56 1.20 -1.12 -14.51
CA ALA A 56 1.85 -0.45 -15.64
C ALA A 56 0.86 -0.04 -16.74
N LEU A 57 -0.31 -0.70 -16.83
CA LEU A 57 -1.35 -0.45 -17.85
C LEU A 57 -2.56 0.33 -17.32
N ALA A 58 -2.94 0.13 -16.05
CA ALA A 58 -4.15 0.73 -15.46
C ALA A 58 -3.92 1.24 -14.03
N GLY A 59 -2.66 1.39 -13.61
CA GLY A 59 -2.30 1.99 -12.33
C GLY A 59 -2.28 3.52 -12.40
N VAL A 60 -1.52 4.11 -11.48
CA VAL A 60 -1.40 5.58 -11.36
C VAL A 60 -0.70 6.19 -12.57
N ASN A 61 0.23 5.47 -13.21
CA ASN A 61 0.96 5.93 -14.39
C ASN A 61 0.85 4.93 -15.56
N PRO A 62 -0.25 4.97 -16.34
CA PRO A 62 -0.48 4.03 -17.44
C PRO A 62 0.16 4.43 -18.78
N VAL A 63 0.97 5.49 -18.82
CA VAL A 63 1.44 6.07 -20.10
C VAL A 63 2.91 5.78 -20.43
N ASN A 64 3.68 5.22 -19.50
CA ASN A 64 5.12 5.03 -19.65
C ASN A 64 5.53 3.67 -20.22
N ILE A 65 4.64 2.67 -20.23
CA ILE A 65 4.98 1.35 -20.75
C ILE A 65 5.11 1.42 -22.28
N GLU A 66 6.20 0.86 -22.80
CA GLU A 66 6.49 0.85 -24.23
C GLU A 66 6.66 -0.58 -24.75
N LYS A 67 6.26 -0.80 -26.00
CA LYS A 67 6.53 -2.07 -26.70
C LYS A 67 8.01 -2.17 -27.02
N LEU A 68 8.65 -3.26 -26.56
CA LEU A 68 10.00 -3.60 -26.95
C LEU A 68 10.08 -3.94 -28.44
N LYS A 69 10.97 -3.25 -29.18
CA LYS A 69 11.13 -3.40 -30.64
C LYS A 69 12.32 -4.26 -31.05
N GLU A 70 13.38 -4.24 -30.26
CA GLU A 70 14.65 -4.91 -30.54
C GLU A 70 15.16 -5.57 -29.25
N PHE A 71 15.90 -6.67 -29.38
CA PHE A 71 16.50 -7.40 -28.26
C PHE A 71 17.92 -7.88 -28.66
N PRO A 72 18.94 -7.77 -27.79
CA PRO A 72 18.91 -7.30 -26.39
C PRO A 72 18.60 -5.80 -26.27
N ILE A 73 18.15 -5.38 -25.08
CA ILE A 73 17.91 -3.96 -24.79
C ILE A 73 19.28 -3.26 -24.72
N LEU A 74 19.41 -2.12 -25.41
CA LEU A 74 20.64 -1.32 -25.41
C LEU A 74 20.38 0.09 -24.89
N SER A 75 21.30 0.58 -24.06
CA SER A 75 21.28 1.97 -23.59
C SER A 75 21.69 2.93 -24.70
N LYS A 76 21.06 4.11 -24.73
CA LYS A 76 21.45 5.25 -25.59
C LYS A 76 22.37 6.24 -24.89
N LEU A 77 22.73 5.98 -23.64
CA LEU A 77 23.64 6.82 -22.85
C LEU A 77 25.08 6.67 -23.33
N ASP A 78 25.91 7.68 -23.08
CA ASP A 78 27.32 7.69 -23.48
C ASP A 78 28.14 6.62 -22.72
N PRO A 79 28.69 5.61 -23.41
CA PRO A 79 29.47 4.57 -22.77
C PRO A 79 30.74 5.05 -22.09
N ALA A 80 31.32 6.18 -22.54
CA ALA A 80 32.50 6.75 -21.90
C ALA A 80 32.21 7.28 -20.49
N ILE A 81 30.96 7.67 -20.23
CA ILE A 81 30.50 8.19 -18.94
C ILE A 81 29.90 7.06 -18.08
N TYR A 82 29.07 6.20 -18.70
CA TYR A 82 28.23 5.24 -17.98
C TYR A 82 28.66 3.78 -18.11
N GLY A 83 29.69 3.48 -18.91
CA GLY A 83 30.19 2.13 -19.14
C GLY A 83 29.47 1.39 -20.27
N PRO A 84 29.67 0.07 -20.38
CA PRO A 84 29.13 -0.73 -21.49
C PRO A 84 27.59 -0.64 -21.58
N PRO A 85 27.03 -0.38 -22.78
CA PRO A 85 25.58 -0.17 -22.96
C PRO A 85 24.75 -1.47 -23.01
N GLU A 86 25.39 -2.63 -23.01
CA GLU A 86 24.76 -3.94 -23.18
C GLU A 86 23.94 -4.36 -21.94
N SER A 87 22.70 -4.77 -22.15
CA SER A 87 21.87 -5.38 -21.10
C SER A 87 22.39 -6.76 -20.70
N LEU A 88 22.41 -7.02 -19.39
CA LEU A 88 22.70 -8.35 -18.84
C LEU A 88 21.48 -9.30 -18.89
N ILE A 89 20.30 -8.80 -19.21
CA ILE A 89 19.10 -9.62 -19.42
C ILE A 89 19.24 -10.29 -20.79
N THR A 90 19.43 -11.61 -20.78
CA THR A 90 19.54 -12.44 -21.99
C THR A 90 18.24 -13.19 -22.27
N LYS A 91 18.12 -13.75 -23.47
CA LYS A 91 16.92 -14.50 -23.88
C LYS A 91 16.79 -15.78 -23.05
N GLU A 92 17.90 -16.43 -22.77
CA GLU A 92 17.98 -17.67 -22.01
C GLU A 92 17.48 -17.47 -20.57
N LEU A 93 17.79 -16.32 -19.96
CA LEU A 93 17.26 -15.97 -18.63
C LEU A 93 15.75 -15.74 -18.65
N ILE A 94 15.21 -15.13 -19.71
CA ILE A 94 13.77 -14.95 -19.85
C ILE A 94 13.07 -16.29 -20.04
N ASP A 95 13.60 -17.14 -20.92
CA ASP A 95 13.02 -18.44 -21.21
C ASP A 95 12.98 -19.33 -19.94
N GLN A 96 13.98 -19.25 -19.06
CA GLN A 96 14.00 -19.95 -17.76
C GLN A 96 12.90 -19.52 -16.79
N GLU A 97 12.46 -18.26 -16.83
CA GLU A 97 11.40 -17.74 -15.96
C GLU A 97 9.99 -17.97 -16.53
N LEU A 98 9.90 -18.41 -17.79
CA LEU A 98 8.65 -18.69 -18.49
C LEU A 98 8.30 -20.19 -18.55
N GLU A 99 9.25 -21.08 -18.25
CA GLU A 99 9.06 -22.53 -18.11
C GLU A 99 8.47 -22.92 -16.75
#